data_AF-A0A7J0EYC9-F1
#
_entry.id   AF-A0A7J0EYC9-F1
#
_cell.length_a   1.000
_cell.length_b   1.000
_cell.length_c   1.000
_cell.angle_alpha   90.00
_cell.angle_beta   90.00
_cell.angle_gamma   90.00
#
_symmetry.space_group_name_H-M   'P 1'
#
loop_
_entity.id
_entity.type
_entity.pdbx_description
1 polymer ?
#
loop_
_entity_poly.entity_id
_entity_poly.type
_entity_poly.pdbx_seq_one_letter_code
_entity_poly.pdbx_strand_id
1 'polypeptide(L)'
;MDSFRILENRVPASDSAEKKLSWLRSQIIGGNVIFESPFGKRRLTYADHTASGRGLQFIEDYIINNVLPIYGNSHTSDSYVGYQTTKMVHEAAEYVKRCLGGGQDDAIVFCGSGSTAAIKRLQEVMGITVPSIMRETVLKCLSSEKNRWVVFVGPYEHHSNILSWRQSLAEVVEIGLDENGLLDMEALRHQLRLYQGTNRPMMGSFSACSNVTGTYTDTGALARLLHQFGAYACFDFAASGPYVEIDMRSGEIDGYDAIFLSPHKFIGGPGTPGILLMRKALYQLGSSPPSTCGGGTVNFVNGFNERDTLYVDNIEEREDAGTPPITQKIKAALAFWVKEFIGYEVIDKHEHDYIKRAIERLLPNQNIRILGNISTKRQAILSFLIYTTTYSSAEMSSNLDGNEVRALYMWSEAGNKRDKPLHGPFVAKLLNDLFGIQARGGCACAGPYGHSLLKVDEPLSLAFRSAIQKGYNGVKPGWTRISFPYYMSHEEFEFTLAALEFLAIYGQRFLPLYHLNWKTGSWSFKRKVLIETLQSKDQNRNYYGCSPIVNVMQTLNLNGHELQEHHEVDANSDGLINKYASYLEAAKRIAGLLPKFPRQRRVPEDIDLKLLPFRV
;
A
#
# COMPACT_ATOMS: atom_id res chain seq x y z
N MET A 1 -2.50 16.85 27.18
CA MET A 1 -1.68 15.73 27.69
C MET A 1 -0.29 16.26 27.92
N ASP A 2 0.21 16.15 29.15
CA ASP A 2 1.45 16.84 29.55
C ASP A 2 2.68 16.28 28.83
N SER A 3 2.71 14.97 28.55
CA SER A 3 3.86 14.34 27.86
C SER A 3 4.04 14.83 26.43
N PHE A 4 2.96 15.22 25.75
CA PHE A 4 3.01 15.67 24.35
C PHE A 4 3.24 17.18 24.18
N ARG A 5 3.18 17.99 25.25
CA ARG A 5 3.44 19.45 25.17
C ARG A 5 4.85 19.79 24.68
N ILE A 6 5.83 18.91 24.92
CA ILE A 6 7.21 19.10 24.48
C ILE A 6 7.33 19.09 22.95
N LEU A 7 6.37 18.47 22.24
CA LEU A 7 6.39 18.38 20.78
C LEU A 7 6.23 19.75 20.10
N GLU A 8 5.39 20.62 20.67
CA GLU A 8 5.07 21.94 20.12
C GLU A 8 6.31 22.84 20.02
N ASN A 9 7.26 22.68 20.95
CA ASN A 9 8.51 23.44 20.98
C ASN A 9 9.56 22.97 19.96
N ARG A 10 9.32 21.85 19.26
CA ARG A 10 10.27 21.21 18.34
C ARG A 10 9.82 21.23 16.87
N VAL A 11 8.70 21.90 16.59
CA VAL A 11 8.16 22.09 15.24
C VAL A 11 8.19 23.57 14.85
N PRO A 12 8.12 23.91 13.54
CA PRO A 12 8.10 25.29 13.11
C PRO A 12 6.91 26.07 13.70
N ALA A 13 7.16 27.24 14.30
CA ALA A 13 6.14 28.17 14.77
C ALA A 13 5.51 28.95 13.59
N SER A 14 4.85 28.24 12.67
CA SER A 14 4.26 28.82 11.47
C SER A 14 3.07 27.99 10.97
N ASP A 15 1.97 28.68 10.64
CA ASP A 15 0.77 28.07 10.05
C ASP A 15 0.87 27.83 8.53
N SER A 16 1.93 28.29 7.89
CA SER A 16 2.16 28.02 6.46
C SER A 16 2.27 26.51 6.19
N ALA A 17 1.33 25.98 5.39
CA ALA A 17 1.32 24.59 4.94
C ALA A 17 2.66 24.17 4.31
N GLU A 18 3.24 25.02 3.45
CA GLU A 18 4.51 24.70 2.78
C GLU A 18 5.68 24.57 3.77
N LYS A 19 5.74 25.42 4.80
CA LYS A 19 6.77 25.29 5.85
C LYS A 19 6.60 23.99 6.64
N LYS A 20 5.36 23.58 6.94
CA LYS A 20 5.07 22.32 7.62
C LYS A 20 5.45 21.11 6.76
N LEU A 21 5.11 21.12 5.47
CA LEU A 21 5.46 20.04 4.53
C LEU A 21 6.98 19.97 4.29
N SER A 22 7.64 21.13 4.16
CA SER A 22 9.09 21.21 4.04
C SER A 22 9.80 20.68 5.29
N TRP A 23 9.30 21.02 6.48
CA TRP A 23 9.78 20.42 7.71
C TRP A 23 9.59 18.91 7.70
N LEU A 24 8.39 18.42 7.37
CA LEU A 24 8.12 16.97 7.34
C LEU A 24 9.07 16.23 6.40
N ARG A 25 9.31 16.75 5.19
CA ARG A 25 10.31 16.20 4.25
C ARG A 25 11.71 16.15 4.84
N SER A 26 12.14 17.21 5.55
CA SER A 26 13.45 17.25 6.21
C SER A 26 13.62 16.20 7.30
N GLN A 27 12.52 15.75 7.91
CA GLN A 27 12.53 14.74 8.97
C GLN A 27 12.56 13.31 8.44
N ILE A 28 12.37 13.07 7.13
CA ILE A 28 12.33 11.72 6.57
C ILE A 28 13.71 11.06 6.67
N ILE A 29 13.79 10.00 7.46
CA ILE A 29 15.02 9.21 7.58
C ILE A 29 15.34 8.56 6.24
N GLY A 30 16.52 8.91 5.72
CA GLY A 30 17.02 8.44 4.43
C GLY A 30 16.35 9.07 3.21
N GLY A 31 15.69 10.24 3.34
CA GLY A 31 15.07 10.94 2.21
C GLY A 31 16.03 11.34 1.08
N ASN A 32 17.33 11.45 1.39
CA ASN A 32 18.39 11.80 0.43
C ASN A 32 19.31 10.62 0.06
N VAL A 33 18.97 9.39 0.45
CA VAL A 33 19.84 8.22 0.23
C VAL A 33 20.05 7.97 -1.26
N ILE A 34 21.31 7.69 -1.62
CA ILE A 34 21.71 7.26 -2.95
C ILE A 34 22.13 5.80 -2.86
N PHE A 35 21.74 4.99 -3.84
CA PHE A 35 22.12 3.59 -3.94
C PHE A 35 22.67 3.25 -5.33
N GLU A 36 23.45 2.19 -5.41
CA GLU A 36 23.99 1.68 -6.68
C GLU A 36 22.92 0.88 -7.44
N SER A 37 22.64 1.29 -8.67
CA SER A 37 21.78 0.56 -9.59
C SER A 37 22.61 -0.05 -10.73
N PRO A 38 22.04 -0.96 -11.54
CA PRO A 38 22.67 -1.42 -12.78
C PRO A 38 23.04 -0.29 -13.75
N PHE A 39 22.44 0.90 -13.59
CA PHE A 39 22.64 2.06 -14.45
C PHE A 39 23.38 3.21 -13.74
N GLY A 40 24.12 2.90 -12.66
CA GLY A 40 24.87 3.85 -11.85
C GLY A 40 24.12 4.31 -10.61
N LYS A 41 24.65 5.32 -9.91
CA LYS A 41 24.05 5.87 -8.69
C LYS A 41 22.66 6.44 -8.93
N ARG A 42 21.69 6.09 -8.08
CA ARG A 42 20.33 6.63 -8.11
C ARG A 42 19.92 7.14 -6.74
N ARG A 43 19.31 8.32 -6.72
CA ARG A 43 18.62 8.83 -5.54
C ARG A 43 17.35 7.98 -5.30
N LEU A 44 17.17 7.53 -4.08
CA LEU A 44 15.96 6.81 -3.68
C LEU A 44 14.78 7.78 -3.69
N THR A 45 13.86 7.60 -4.64
CA THR A 45 12.60 8.34 -4.73
C THR A 45 11.48 7.38 -4.33
N TYR A 46 10.95 7.52 -3.11
CA TYR A 46 10.00 6.54 -2.57
C TYR A 46 8.58 6.83 -3.08
N ALA A 47 7.94 5.85 -3.73
CA ALA A 47 6.60 6.00 -4.30
C ALA A 47 5.66 4.84 -3.89
N ASP A 48 6.00 4.05 -2.87
CA ASP A 48 5.20 2.91 -2.37
C ASP A 48 4.60 3.20 -0.98
N HIS A 49 4.21 4.45 -0.73
CA HIS A 49 3.64 4.92 0.53
C HIS A 49 2.32 4.21 0.92
N THR A 50 1.57 3.70 -0.07
CA THR A 50 0.40 2.84 0.19
C THR A 50 0.77 1.54 0.94
N ALA A 51 2.00 1.03 0.77
CA ALA A 51 2.46 -0.16 1.46
C ALA A 51 2.93 0.14 2.89
N SER A 52 3.73 1.19 3.07
CA SER A 52 4.23 1.63 4.38
C SER A 52 4.70 3.08 4.32
N GLY A 53 4.60 3.81 5.43
CA GLY A 53 5.25 5.10 5.60
C GLY A 53 6.76 4.95 5.80
N ARG A 54 7.47 6.09 5.78
CA ARG A 54 8.91 6.18 6.11
C ARG A 54 9.09 6.55 7.59
N GLY A 55 10.25 6.27 8.18
CA GLY A 55 10.58 6.73 9.53
C GLY A 55 10.85 8.24 9.59
N LEU A 56 10.63 8.85 10.76
CA LEU A 56 10.87 10.28 11.00
C LEU A 56 11.88 10.48 12.11
N GLN A 57 12.92 11.28 11.85
CA GLN A 57 13.95 11.62 12.83
C GLN A 57 13.34 12.22 14.09
N PHE A 58 12.38 13.15 13.92
CA PHE A 58 11.58 13.73 15.00
C PHE A 58 11.00 12.70 15.98
N ILE A 59 10.41 11.62 15.46
CA ILE A 59 9.78 10.57 16.28
C ILE A 59 10.84 9.71 16.95
N GLU A 60 11.86 9.27 16.21
CA GLU A 60 12.92 8.45 16.79
C GLU A 60 13.68 9.20 17.88
N ASP A 61 13.98 10.49 17.67
CA ASP A 61 14.61 11.35 18.67
C ASP A 61 13.71 11.54 19.89
N TYR A 62 12.39 11.62 19.72
CA TYR A 62 11.49 11.68 20.86
C TYR A 62 11.57 10.41 21.70
N ILE A 63 11.53 9.23 21.05
CA ILE A 63 11.65 7.94 21.74
C ILE A 63 13.00 7.83 22.47
N ILE A 64 14.09 8.14 21.77
CA ILE A 64 15.46 8.04 22.32
C ILE A 64 15.66 8.98 23.51
N ASN A 65 15.16 10.22 23.43
CA ASN A 65 15.50 11.24 24.41
C ASN A 65 14.47 11.38 25.54
N ASN A 66 13.22 10.94 25.36
CA ASN A 66 12.15 11.18 26.34
C ASN A 66 11.48 9.90 26.85
N VAL A 67 11.56 8.78 26.11
CA VAL A 67 10.92 7.52 26.52
C VAL A 67 11.93 6.55 27.09
N LEU A 68 12.97 6.19 26.31
CA LEU A 68 13.95 5.19 26.73
C LEU A 68 14.73 5.54 28.01
N PRO A 69 15.09 6.80 28.31
CA PRO A 69 15.87 7.12 29.51
C PRO A 69 15.11 6.89 30.83
N ILE A 70 13.77 6.90 30.79
CA ILE A 70 12.89 6.71 31.96
C ILE A 70 11.99 5.49 31.81
N TYR A 71 12.37 4.56 30.92
CA TYR A 71 11.59 3.38 30.62
C TYR A 71 11.56 2.40 31.81
N GLY A 72 10.35 2.03 32.22
CA GLY A 72 10.06 0.93 33.13
C GLY A 72 8.93 0.09 32.57
N ASN A 73 8.79 -1.17 33.00
CA ASN A 73 7.65 -1.97 32.56
C ASN A 73 6.33 -1.34 33.04
N SER A 74 5.29 -1.39 32.21
CA SER A 74 3.96 -0.88 32.58
C SER A 74 3.27 -1.81 33.59
N HIS A 75 2.10 -1.41 34.10
CA HIS A 75 1.33 -2.15 35.11
C HIS A 75 1.94 -2.17 36.52
N THR A 76 2.97 -1.36 36.78
CA THR A 76 3.46 -1.05 38.12
C THR A 76 3.65 0.46 38.24
N SER A 77 3.02 1.08 39.24
CA SER A 77 3.05 2.54 39.46
C SER A 77 3.84 2.95 40.70
N ASP A 78 4.42 1.99 41.43
CA ASP A 78 5.13 2.25 42.69
C ASP A 78 6.50 2.90 42.49
N SER A 79 7.14 2.63 41.34
CA SER A 79 8.42 3.23 40.97
C SER A 79 8.23 4.41 40.02
N TYR A 80 9.15 5.39 40.08
CA TYR A 80 9.12 6.56 39.20
C TYR A 80 9.03 6.17 37.72
N VAL A 81 9.87 5.25 37.24
CA VAL A 81 9.91 4.83 35.83
C VAL A 81 8.68 4.03 35.40
N GLY A 82 8.15 3.18 36.28
CA GLY A 82 6.91 2.43 36.02
C GLY A 82 5.70 3.35 35.93
N TYR A 83 5.59 4.32 36.84
CA TYR A 83 4.55 5.35 36.81
C TYR A 83 4.62 6.21 35.54
N GLN A 84 5.81 6.73 35.19
CA GLN A 84 5.98 7.56 34.00
C GLN A 84 5.64 6.81 32.71
N THR A 85 6.13 5.58 32.56
CA THR A 85 5.89 4.77 31.37
C THR A 85 4.40 4.41 31.24
N THR A 86 3.78 3.99 32.34
CA THR A 86 2.33 3.70 32.39
C THR A 86 1.52 4.94 31.99
N LYS A 87 1.83 6.10 32.57
CA LYS A 87 1.19 7.38 32.21
C LYS A 87 1.33 7.69 30.71
N MET A 88 2.53 7.60 30.14
CA MET A 88 2.76 7.88 28.71
C MET A 88 1.98 6.93 27.80
N VAL A 89 1.88 5.65 28.16
CA VAL A 89 1.11 4.66 27.38
C VAL A 89 -0.38 4.95 27.43
N HIS A 90 -0.94 5.29 28.59
CA HIS A 90 -2.35 5.69 28.70
C HIS A 90 -2.63 6.98 27.93
N GLU A 91 -1.77 8.00 28.06
CA GLU A 91 -1.90 9.23 27.27
C GLU A 91 -1.83 8.94 25.77
N ALA A 92 -0.93 8.06 25.32
CA ALA A 92 -0.84 7.67 23.92
C ALA A 92 -2.10 6.93 23.42
N ALA A 93 -2.65 6.01 24.22
CA ALA A 93 -3.87 5.28 23.90
C ALA A 93 -5.09 6.22 23.77
N GLU A 94 -5.29 7.07 24.78
CA GLU A 94 -6.35 8.09 24.79
C GLU A 94 -6.20 9.08 23.64
N TYR A 95 -4.95 9.45 23.29
CA TYR A 95 -4.68 10.36 22.20
C TYR A 95 -5.17 9.76 20.89
N VAL A 96 -4.76 8.52 20.59
CA VAL A 96 -5.18 7.84 19.36
C VAL A 96 -6.68 7.59 19.36
N LYS A 97 -7.28 7.18 20.48
CA LYS A 97 -8.72 6.98 20.61
C LYS A 97 -9.51 8.25 20.25
N ARG A 98 -9.09 9.40 20.77
CA ARG A 98 -9.69 10.70 20.43
C ARG A 98 -9.52 11.05 18.95
N CYS A 99 -8.35 10.81 18.37
CA CYS A 99 -8.09 11.08 16.94
C CYS A 99 -8.96 10.25 15.98
N LEU A 100 -9.59 9.19 16.50
CA LEU A 100 -10.48 8.31 15.76
C LEU A 100 -11.96 8.56 16.09
N GLY A 101 -12.28 9.57 16.92
CA GLY A 101 -13.64 9.84 17.38
C GLY A 101 -14.20 8.83 18.37
N GLY A 102 -13.34 8.05 19.05
CA GLY A 102 -13.77 7.05 20.02
C GLY A 102 -14.26 7.67 21.33
N GLY A 103 -15.43 7.22 21.79
CA GLY A 103 -16.08 7.66 23.03
C GLY A 103 -15.95 6.66 24.19
N GLN A 104 -16.77 6.86 25.23
CA GLN A 104 -16.79 5.99 26.42
C GLN A 104 -17.37 4.60 26.13
N ASP A 105 -18.23 4.46 25.12
CA ASP A 105 -18.83 3.19 24.69
C ASP A 105 -17.92 2.38 23.75
N ASP A 106 -16.73 2.90 23.48
CA ASP A 106 -15.75 2.28 22.60
C ASP A 106 -14.52 1.81 23.39
N ALA A 107 -13.84 0.80 22.86
CA ALA A 107 -12.61 0.25 23.39
C ALA A 107 -11.52 0.30 22.32
N ILE A 108 -10.37 0.90 22.66
CA ILE A 108 -9.17 0.83 21.81
C ILE A 108 -8.29 -0.35 22.24
N VAL A 109 -7.88 -1.16 21.26
CA VAL A 109 -6.99 -2.30 21.45
C VAL A 109 -5.82 -2.18 20.48
N PHE A 110 -4.62 -2.23 21.03
CA PHE A 110 -3.38 -2.29 20.25
C PHE A 110 -3.03 -3.74 19.99
N CYS A 111 -3.10 -4.14 18.73
CA CYS A 111 -3.00 -5.53 18.33
C CYS A 111 -1.56 -5.89 17.90
N GLY A 112 -1.38 -7.07 17.31
CA GLY A 112 -0.15 -7.44 16.62
C GLY A 112 0.14 -6.58 15.39
N SER A 113 0.62 -7.18 14.30
CA SER A 113 1.04 -6.39 13.12
C SER A 113 -0.12 -5.94 12.22
N GLY A 114 -0.38 -4.62 12.18
CA GLY A 114 -1.28 -3.97 11.23
C GLY A 114 -2.77 -4.32 11.36
N SER A 115 -3.58 -3.84 10.40
CA SER A 115 -5.03 -4.08 10.35
C SER A 115 -5.37 -5.56 10.33
N THR A 116 -4.48 -6.42 9.80
CA THR A 116 -4.62 -7.88 9.84
C THR A 116 -4.80 -8.39 11.27
N ALA A 117 -3.98 -7.91 12.21
CA ALA A 117 -4.09 -8.30 13.61
C ALA A 117 -5.32 -7.68 14.28
N ALA A 118 -5.73 -6.47 13.86
CA ALA A 118 -6.94 -5.82 14.36
C ALA A 118 -8.23 -6.57 13.95
N ILE A 119 -8.34 -6.96 12.68
CA ILE A 119 -9.46 -7.76 12.16
C ILE A 119 -9.50 -9.11 12.88
N LYS A 120 -8.34 -9.74 13.06
CA LYS A 120 -8.23 -11.00 13.80
C LYS A 120 -8.66 -10.84 15.26
N ARG A 121 -8.20 -9.79 15.93
CA ARG A 121 -8.58 -9.49 17.32
C ARG A 121 -10.08 -9.28 17.44
N LEU A 122 -10.71 -8.57 16.50
CA LEU A 122 -12.15 -8.41 16.47
C LEU A 122 -12.87 -9.77 16.43
N GLN A 123 -12.44 -10.69 15.55
CA GLN A 123 -13.02 -12.04 15.48
C GLN A 123 -12.83 -12.84 16.78
N GLU A 124 -11.71 -12.65 17.48
CA GLU A 124 -11.43 -13.30 18.76
C GLU A 124 -12.39 -12.79 19.86
N VAL A 125 -12.52 -11.47 20.01
CA VAL A 125 -13.40 -10.88 21.03
C VAL A 125 -14.89 -11.09 20.72
N MET A 126 -15.24 -11.28 19.44
CA MET A 126 -16.59 -11.69 19.03
C MET A 126 -16.86 -13.19 19.25
N GLY A 127 -15.86 -14.00 19.60
CA GLY A 127 -16.00 -15.44 19.83
C GLY A 127 -16.21 -16.27 18.55
N ILE A 128 -15.82 -15.76 17.37
CA ILE A 128 -16.00 -16.44 16.08
C ILE A 128 -14.68 -16.95 15.47
N THR A 129 -13.58 -16.79 16.19
CA THR A 129 -12.27 -17.36 15.83
C THR A 129 -12.16 -18.81 16.30
N VAL A 130 -11.64 -19.67 15.43
CA VAL A 130 -11.16 -21.01 15.79
C VAL A 130 -9.85 -21.32 15.04
N PRO A 131 -9.00 -22.24 15.53
CA PRO A 131 -7.90 -22.77 14.74
C PRO A 131 -8.41 -23.33 13.40
N SER A 132 -7.70 -23.06 12.31
CA SER A 132 -8.15 -23.42 10.94
C SER A 132 -8.44 -24.91 10.78
N ILE A 133 -7.64 -25.77 11.40
CA ILE A 133 -7.82 -27.23 11.40
C ILE A 133 -9.10 -27.70 12.11
N MET A 134 -9.69 -26.88 12.99
CA MET A 134 -10.90 -27.20 13.74
C MET A 134 -12.16 -26.58 13.16
N ARG A 135 -12.02 -25.68 12.17
CA ARG A 135 -13.14 -24.97 11.55
C ARG A 135 -14.28 -25.89 11.16
N GLU A 136 -14.00 -26.89 10.32
CA GLU A 136 -15.02 -27.80 9.79
C GLU A 136 -15.70 -28.61 10.89
N THR A 137 -14.94 -29.05 11.89
CA THR A 137 -15.48 -29.79 13.04
C THR A 137 -16.41 -28.90 13.86
N VAL A 138 -15.99 -27.68 14.18
CA VAL A 138 -16.81 -26.74 14.96
C VAL A 138 -18.07 -26.36 14.19
N LEU A 139 -17.97 -26.06 12.90
CA LEU A 139 -19.14 -25.75 12.05
C LEU A 139 -20.16 -26.89 12.03
N LYS A 140 -19.72 -28.15 11.99
CA LYS A 140 -20.61 -29.33 12.06
C LYS A 140 -21.26 -29.50 13.44
N CYS A 141 -20.59 -29.06 14.51
CA CYS A 141 -21.12 -29.13 15.87
C CYS A 141 -22.05 -27.97 16.23
N LEU A 142 -22.03 -26.86 15.47
CA LEU A 142 -22.98 -25.76 15.67
C LEU A 142 -24.39 -26.26 15.37
N SER A 143 -25.22 -26.32 16.40
CA SER A 143 -26.55 -26.93 16.38
C SER A 143 -27.55 -26.18 15.51
N SER A 144 -27.24 -24.94 15.15
CA SER A 144 -28.10 -24.06 14.35
C SER A 144 -27.29 -22.97 13.65
N GLU A 145 -27.56 -22.77 12.37
CA GLU A 145 -27.00 -21.65 11.60
C GLU A 145 -27.42 -20.27 12.16
N LYS A 146 -28.49 -20.22 12.97
CA LYS A 146 -28.96 -18.99 13.62
C LYS A 146 -27.91 -18.34 14.54
N ASN A 147 -26.92 -19.11 14.99
CA ASN A 147 -25.85 -18.61 15.86
C ASN A 147 -24.62 -18.12 15.07
N ARG A 148 -24.59 -18.28 13.75
CA ARG A 148 -23.46 -17.84 12.91
C ARG A 148 -23.65 -16.40 12.49
N TRP A 149 -22.61 -15.60 12.71
CA TRP A 149 -22.52 -14.25 12.15
C TRP A 149 -22.59 -14.29 10.62
N VAL A 150 -23.21 -13.27 10.03
CA VAL A 150 -23.17 -12.97 8.60
C VAL A 150 -22.28 -11.75 8.42
N VAL A 151 -21.22 -11.89 7.61
CA VAL A 151 -20.25 -10.83 7.35
C VAL A 151 -20.31 -10.46 5.88
N PHE A 152 -20.74 -9.24 5.59
CA PHE A 152 -20.72 -8.67 4.24
C PHE A 152 -19.34 -8.03 3.99
N VAL A 153 -18.73 -8.35 2.85
CA VAL A 153 -17.44 -7.78 2.44
C VAL A 153 -17.51 -7.21 1.02
N GLY A 154 -16.69 -6.20 0.74
CA GLY A 154 -16.71 -5.50 -0.55
C GLY A 154 -15.94 -6.18 -1.68
N PRO A 155 -15.96 -5.58 -2.89
CA PRO A 155 -15.31 -6.15 -4.06
C PRO A 155 -13.81 -5.86 -4.14
N TYR A 156 -13.32 -4.86 -3.40
CA TYR A 156 -11.92 -4.41 -3.42
C TYR A 156 -11.21 -4.58 -2.09
N GLU A 157 -11.63 -5.58 -1.31
CA GLU A 157 -11.00 -5.88 -0.03
C GLU A 157 -9.55 -6.36 -0.17
N HIS A 158 -8.70 -5.85 0.74
CA HIS A 158 -7.40 -6.45 1.00
C HIS A 158 -7.57 -7.89 1.51
N HIS A 159 -6.63 -8.78 1.22
CA HIS A 159 -6.65 -10.19 1.67
C HIS A 159 -6.92 -10.35 3.17
N SER A 160 -6.41 -9.43 4.00
CA SER A 160 -6.68 -9.38 5.44
C SER A 160 -8.16 -9.23 5.79
N ASN A 161 -8.94 -8.49 4.98
CA ASN A 161 -10.35 -8.22 5.19
C ASN A 161 -11.28 -9.11 4.35
N ILE A 162 -10.79 -10.25 3.85
CA ILE A 162 -11.61 -11.27 3.18
C ILE A 162 -11.22 -12.69 3.59
N LEU A 163 -9.92 -13.04 3.53
CA LEU A 163 -9.45 -14.37 3.89
C LEU A 163 -9.63 -14.64 5.39
N SER A 164 -9.43 -13.62 6.21
CA SER A 164 -9.62 -13.73 7.66
C SER A 164 -11.06 -14.11 8.00
N TRP A 165 -12.05 -13.43 7.40
CA TRP A 165 -13.47 -13.75 7.59
C TRP A 165 -13.85 -15.12 7.03
N ARG A 166 -13.35 -15.48 5.83
CA ARG A 166 -13.57 -16.81 5.23
C ARG A 166 -13.01 -17.95 6.10
N GLN A 167 -12.04 -17.66 6.97
CA GLN A 167 -11.47 -18.61 7.93
C GLN A 167 -12.02 -18.48 9.36
N SER A 168 -12.99 -17.58 9.61
CA SER A 168 -13.77 -17.44 10.86
C SER A 168 -15.13 -18.17 10.83
N LEU A 169 -15.75 -18.51 11.95
CA LEU A 169 -17.02 -19.25 11.99
C LEU A 169 -18.22 -18.54 11.31
N ALA A 170 -18.05 -17.27 10.92
CA ALA A 170 -19.01 -16.52 10.14
C ALA A 170 -19.33 -17.16 8.78
N GLU A 171 -20.47 -16.78 8.24
CA GLU A 171 -20.80 -16.88 6.82
C GLU A 171 -20.42 -15.57 6.14
N VAL A 172 -19.68 -15.66 5.03
CA VAL A 172 -19.17 -14.48 4.31
C VAL A 172 -19.98 -14.28 3.04
N VAL A 173 -20.51 -13.08 2.87
CA VAL A 173 -21.28 -12.66 1.70
C VAL A 173 -20.47 -11.59 0.98
N GLU A 174 -20.00 -11.90 -0.22
CA GLU A 174 -19.19 -10.98 -1.04
C GLU A 174 -20.08 -10.14 -1.94
N ILE A 175 -19.98 -8.81 -1.81
CA ILE A 175 -20.69 -7.85 -2.64
C ILE A 175 -19.82 -7.45 -3.82
N GLY A 176 -20.40 -7.50 -5.02
CA GLY A 176 -19.71 -7.21 -6.27
C GLY A 176 -19.52 -5.73 -6.57
N LEU A 177 -19.00 -5.48 -7.78
CA LEU A 177 -18.89 -4.14 -8.36
C LEU A 177 -20.16 -3.81 -9.15
N ASP A 178 -20.55 -2.54 -9.16
CA ASP A 178 -21.53 -2.00 -10.09
C ASP A 178 -20.92 -1.77 -11.49
N GLU A 179 -21.73 -1.22 -12.41
CA GLU A 179 -21.30 -0.88 -13.77
C GLU A 179 -20.19 0.20 -13.83
N ASN A 180 -20.06 1.01 -12.77
CA ASN A 180 -19.04 2.06 -12.64
C ASN A 180 -17.76 1.54 -11.97
N GLY A 181 -17.70 0.25 -11.60
CA GLY A 181 -16.56 -0.33 -10.90
C GLY A 181 -16.45 0.14 -9.43
N LEU A 182 -17.57 0.50 -8.80
CA LEU A 182 -17.73 0.86 -7.39
C LEU A 182 -18.47 -0.26 -6.64
N LEU A 183 -18.55 -0.19 -5.31
CA LEU A 183 -19.33 -1.14 -4.52
C LEU A 183 -20.82 -1.10 -4.92
N ASP A 184 -21.40 -2.26 -5.25
CA ASP A 184 -22.82 -2.35 -5.61
C ASP A 184 -23.71 -2.26 -4.35
N MET A 185 -24.17 -1.04 -4.07
CA MET A 185 -25.04 -0.73 -2.93
C MET A 185 -26.43 -1.38 -3.03
N GLU A 186 -26.94 -1.65 -4.23
CA GLU A 186 -28.23 -2.32 -4.40
C GLU A 186 -28.11 -3.81 -4.14
N ALA A 187 -27.05 -4.45 -4.65
CA ALA A 187 -26.75 -5.84 -4.34
C ALA A 187 -26.57 -6.04 -2.83
N LEU A 188 -25.86 -5.14 -2.15
CA LEU A 188 -25.77 -5.18 -0.68
C LEU A 188 -27.14 -5.06 -0.02
N ARG A 189 -27.98 -4.10 -0.44
CA ARG A 189 -29.33 -3.94 0.12
C ARG A 189 -30.18 -5.20 -0.03
N HIS A 190 -30.10 -5.85 -1.20
CA HIS A 190 -30.80 -7.12 -1.43
C HIS A 190 -30.29 -8.19 -0.47
N GLN A 191 -28.97 -8.37 -0.34
CA GLN A 191 -28.40 -9.35 0.58
C GLN A 191 -28.80 -9.07 2.04
N LEU A 192 -28.75 -7.81 2.49
CA LEU A 192 -29.19 -7.42 3.83
C LEU A 192 -30.67 -7.78 4.09
N ARG A 193 -31.57 -7.55 3.13
CA ARG A 193 -32.99 -7.94 3.24
C ARG A 193 -33.15 -9.45 3.39
N LEU A 194 -32.39 -10.25 2.64
CA LEU A 194 -32.45 -11.71 2.72
C LEU A 194 -32.05 -12.21 4.11
N TYR A 195 -30.98 -11.67 4.68
CA TYR A 195 -30.48 -12.11 5.99
C TYR A 195 -31.22 -11.49 7.17
N GLN A 196 -31.87 -10.33 7.03
CA GLN A 196 -32.66 -9.71 8.09
C GLN A 196 -33.74 -10.65 8.64
N GLY A 197 -34.39 -11.44 7.77
CA GLY A 197 -35.40 -12.43 8.17
C GLY A 197 -34.88 -13.65 8.92
N THR A 198 -33.56 -13.85 8.98
CA THR A 198 -32.92 -15.02 9.63
C THR A 198 -32.67 -14.82 11.13
N ASN A 199 -32.79 -13.58 11.62
CA ASN A 199 -32.49 -13.19 13.01
C ASN A 199 -31.06 -13.55 13.46
N ARG A 200 -30.12 -13.60 12.50
CA ARG A 200 -28.69 -13.80 12.74
C ARG A 200 -28.00 -12.46 12.99
N PRO A 201 -26.93 -12.42 13.80
CA PRO A 201 -26.12 -11.21 13.92
C PRO A 201 -25.41 -10.92 12.60
N MET A 202 -25.45 -9.66 12.18
CA MET A 202 -24.93 -9.20 10.89
C MET A 202 -23.90 -8.10 11.07
N MET A 203 -22.88 -8.08 10.20
CA MET A 203 -21.94 -6.97 10.11
C MET A 203 -21.45 -6.76 8.68
N GLY A 204 -21.11 -5.53 8.33
CA GLY A 204 -20.30 -5.19 7.17
C GLY A 204 -18.84 -4.99 7.58
N SER A 205 -17.90 -5.52 6.81
CA SER A 205 -16.46 -5.28 6.97
C SER A 205 -15.88 -4.82 5.64
N PHE A 206 -15.77 -3.52 5.44
CA PHE A 206 -15.44 -2.92 4.14
C PHE A 206 -14.17 -2.08 4.19
N SER A 207 -13.39 -2.07 3.12
CA SER A 207 -12.27 -1.14 2.97
C SER A 207 -12.80 0.29 2.81
N ALA A 208 -12.33 1.24 3.62
CA ALA A 208 -12.67 2.66 3.48
C ALA A 208 -12.06 3.28 2.21
N CYS A 209 -10.96 2.70 1.72
CA CYS A 209 -10.30 3.07 0.48
C CYS A 209 -9.62 1.85 -0.14
N SER A 210 -9.75 1.67 -1.45
CA SER A 210 -9.03 0.62 -2.16
C SER A 210 -7.52 0.85 -2.12
N ASN A 211 -6.75 -0.10 -1.60
CA ASN A 211 -5.29 -0.07 -1.67
C ASN A 211 -4.74 -0.27 -3.09
N VAL A 212 -5.62 -0.58 -4.05
CA VAL A 212 -5.29 -0.78 -5.47
C VAL A 212 -5.55 0.51 -6.23
N THR A 213 -6.78 1.00 -6.22
CA THR A 213 -7.20 2.13 -7.06
C THR A 213 -7.28 3.44 -6.30
N GLY A 214 -7.13 3.45 -4.98
CA GLY A 214 -7.36 4.65 -4.19
C GLY A 214 -8.81 5.12 -4.15
N THR A 215 -9.75 4.40 -4.79
CA THR A 215 -11.17 4.75 -4.77
C THR A 215 -11.68 4.74 -3.33
N TYR A 216 -12.28 5.85 -2.90
CA TYR A 216 -12.91 5.94 -1.59
C TYR A 216 -14.27 5.25 -1.59
N THR A 217 -14.57 4.53 -0.51
CA THR A 217 -15.92 4.08 -0.19
C THR A 217 -16.65 5.22 0.52
N ASP A 218 -17.91 5.47 0.18
CA ASP A 218 -18.77 6.34 1.01
C ASP A 218 -19.14 5.58 2.30
N THR A 219 -18.26 5.68 3.29
CA THR A 219 -18.38 4.95 4.55
C THR A 219 -19.62 5.35 5.33
N GLY A 220 -20.02 6.62 5.29
CA GLY A 220 -21.24 7.11 5.96
C GLY A 220 -22.52 6.57 5.31
N ALA A 221 -22.60 6.57 3.97
CA ALA A 221 -23.74 5.97 3.27
C ALA A 221 -23.81 4.44 3.49
N LEU A 222 -22.65 3.78 3.54
CA LEU A 222 -22.57 2.34 3.78
C LEU A 222 -22.98 1.98 5.21
N ALA A 223 -22.49 2.71 6.21
CA ALA A 223 -22.90 2.57 7.60
C ALA A 223 -24.41 2.75 7.76
N ARG A 224 -24.96 3.81 7.17
CA ARG A 224 -26.41 4.07 7.18
C ARG A 224 -27.20 2.91 6.62
N LEU A 225 -26.76 2.34 5.49
CA LEU A 225 -27.42 1.18 4.91
C LEU A 225 -27.33 -0.04 5.83
N LEU A 226 -26.17 -0.34 6.39
CA LEU A 226 -25.99 -1.49 7.30
C LEU A 226 -26.89 -1.37 8.55
N HIS A 227 -26.87 -0.21 9.20
CA HIS A 227 -27.65 0.03 10.42
C HIS A 227 -29.16 0.01 10.19
N GLN A 228 -29.65 0.44 9.02
CA GLN A 228 -31.08 0.30 8.66
C GLN A 228 -31.58 -1.15 8.69
N PHE A 229 -30.68 -2.12 8.52
CA PHE A 229 -30.97 -3.55 8.59
C PHE A 229 -30.51 -4.21 9.89
N GLY A 230 -30.03 -3.43 10.86
CA GLY A 230 -29.54 -3.93 12.15
C GLY A 230 -28.17 -4.60 12.09
N ALA A 231 -27.39 -4.35 11.03
CA ALA A 231 -26.02 -4.85 10.90
C ALA A 231 -25.00 -3.82 11.42
N TYR A 232 -23.92 -4.29 12.05
CA TYR A 232 -22.80 -3.43 12.47
C TYR A 232 -21.98 -2.94 11.27
N ALA A 233 -21.38 -1.76 11.35
CA ALA A 233 -20.55 -1.16 10.30
C ALA A 233 -19.08 -1.09 10.69
N CYS A 234 -18.24 -1.95 10.09
CA CYS A 234 -16.80 -2.02 10.36
C CYS A 234 -15.98 -1.66 9.12
N PHE A 235 -14.92 -0.87 9.32
CA PHE A 235 -14.13 -0.31 8.22
C PHE A 235 -12.63 -0.53 8.35
N ASP A 236 -11.99 -1.01 7.28
CA ASP A 236 -10.54 -1.05 7.16
C ASP A 236 -10.01 0.28 6.59
N PHE A 237 -9.38 1.07 7.45
CA PHE A 237 -8.73 2.33 7.12
C PHE A 237 -7.23 2.15 6.83
N ALA A 238 -6.71 0.93 6.60
CA ALA A 238 -5.29 0.73 6.34
C ALA A 238 -4.75 1.62 5.21
N ALA A 239 -5.49 1.78 4.09
CA ALA A 239 -5.02 2.55 2.94
C ALA A 239 -5.17 4.07 3.14
N SER A 240 -6.33 4.51 3.66
CA SER A 240 -6.71 5.93 3.76
C SER A 240 -6.35 6.58 5.08
N GLY A 241 -6.18 5.80 6.16
CA GLY A 241 -5.99 6.32 7.51
C GLY A 241 -4.86 7.34 7.68
N PRO A 242 -3.72 7.25 6.98
CA PRO A 242 -2.70 8.30 7.03
C PRO A 242 -3.13 9.65 6.45
N TYR A 243 -4.25 9.70 5.72
CA TYR A 243 -4.60 10.81 4.82
C TYR A 243 -5.96 11.44 5.11
N VAL A 244 -6.93 10.68 5.64
CA VAL A 244 -8.29 11.17 5.88
C VAL A 244 -8.55 11.41 7.37
N GLU A 245 -9.40 12.36 7.71
CA GLU A 245 -10.00 12.41 9.06
C GLU A 245 -10.82 11.13 9.29
N ILE A 246 -10.72 10.58 10.50
CA ILE A 246 -11.49 9.39 10.90
C ILE A 246 -12.27 9.78 12.14
N ASP A 247 -13.59 9.63 12.07
CA ASP A 247 -14.48 9.90 13.17
C ASP A 247 -15.49 8.74 13.29
N MET A 248 -15.38 7.99 14.38
CA MET A 248 -16.16 6.78 14.62
C MET A 248 -17.64 7.06 14.85
N ARG A 249 -18.00 8.11 15.60
CA ARG A 249 -19.41 8.48 15.89
C ARG A 249 -20.27 7.28 16.31
N SER A 250 -19.74 6.45 17.21
CA SER A 250 -20.32 5.17 17.61
C SER A 250 -21.79 5.32 18.04
N GLY A 251 -22.67 4.48 17.50
CA GLY A 251 -24.12 4.52 17.78
C GLY A 251 -24.93 5.48 16.91
N GLU A 252 -24.31 6.36 16.11
CA GLU A 252 -25.01 7.15 15.10
C GLU A 252 -25.37 6.32 13.87
N ILE A 253 -26.41 6.72 13.14
CA ILE A 253 -26.90 5.95 11.98
C ILE A 253 -25.86 5.85 10.86
N ASP A 254 -25.01 6.86 10.69
CA ASP A 254 -23.89 6.90 9.74
C ASP A 254 -22.52 6.83 10.45
N GLY A 255 -22.52 6.43 11.72
CA GLY A 255 -21.33 6.11 12.52
C GLY A 255 -20.79 4.70 12.24
N TYR A 256 -19.68 4.36 12.87
CA TYR A 256 -18.97 3.09 12.70
C TYR A 256 -18.99 2.32 14.04
N ASP A 257 -18.97 1.00 13.96
CA ASP A 257 -18.86 0.13 15.13
C ASP A 257 -17.48 -0.49 15.28
N ALA A 258 -16.67 -0.53 14.22
CA ALA A 258 -15.24 -0.81 14.35
C ALA A 258 -14.38 -0.16 13.26
N ILE A 259 -13.16 0.20 13.63
CA ILE A 259 -12.12 0.74 12.76
C ILE A 259 -10.87 -0.15 12.87
N PHE A 260 -10.36 -0.61 11.72
CA PHE A 260 -9.09 -1.32 11.62
C PHE A 260 -8.01 -0.41 11.03
N LEU A 261 -6.85 -0.34 11.67
CA LEU A 261 -5.77 0.54 11.25
C LEU A 261 -4.40 -0.14 11.23
N SER A 262 -3.58 0.37 10.31
CA SER A 262 -2.19 -0.01 10.12
C SER A 262 -1.29 1.23 10.26
N PRO A 263 -0.95 1.67 11.50
CA PRO A 263 -0.18 2.89 11.70
C PRO A 263 1.21 2.85 11.05
N HIS A 264 1.77 1.68 10.72
CA HIS A 264 3.02 1.58 9.93
C HIS A 264 2.93 2.22 8.53
N LYS A 265 1.72 2.47 8.03
CA LYS A 265 1.45 3.21 6.78
C LYS A 265 1.44 4.73 6.95
N PHE A 266 1.43 5.21 8.19
CA PHE A 266 1.58 6.62 8.50
C PHE A 266 3.06 7.00 8.39
N ILE A 267 3.33 8.23 7.96
CA ILE A 267 4.69 8.78 8.02
C ILE A 267 5.12 8.82 9.50
N GLY A 268 6.29 8.25 9.79
CA GLY A 268 6.80 8.06 11.16
C GLY A 268 6.28 6.79 11.87
N GLY A 269 5.32 6.07 11.28
CA GLY A 269 4.71 4.89 11.87
C GLY A 269 5.45 3.55 11.76
N PRO A 270 6.52 3.33 10.97
CA PRO A 270 7.20 2.03 10.99
C PRO A 270 7.59 1.56 12.40
N GLY A 271 7.18 0.33 12.74
CA GLY A 271 7.37 -0.28 14.06
C GLY A 271 6.18 -0.18 15.02
N THR A 272 5.06 0.41 14.61
CA THR A 272 3.82 0.48 15.41
C THR A 272 2.97 -0.80 15.36
N PRO A 273 2.15 -1.10 16.40
CA PRO A 273 1.14 -2.15 16.35
C PRO A 273 -0.01 -1.77 15.40
N GLY A 274 -0.82 -2.76 15.02
CA GLY A 274 -2.16 -2.53 14.48
C GLY A 274 -3.11 -2.00 15.54
N ILE A 275 -4.17 -1.31 15.13
CA ILE A 275 -5.14 -0.71 16.05
C ILE A 275 -6.54 -1.18 15.67
N LEU A 276 -7.27 -1.63 16.67
CA LEU A 276 -8.71 -1.87 16.64
C LEU A 276 -9.35 -0.85 17.58
N LEU A 277 -10.18 0.04 17.04
CA LEU A 277 -11.16 0.78 17.85
C LEU A 277 -12.52 0.14 17.57
N MET A 278 -13.21 -0.30 18.61
CA MET A 278 -14.50 -0.99 18.44
C MET A 278 -15.49 -0.55 19.49
N ARG A 279 -16.77 -0.60 19.12
CA ARG A 279 -17.88 -0.44 20.03
C ARG A 279 -17.90 -1.63 20.99
N LYS A 280 -18.06 -1.37 22.29
CA LYS A 280 -18.07 -2.42 23.33
C LYS A 280 -19.14 -3.48 23.10
N ALA A 281 -20.21 -3.15 22.37
CA ALA A 281 -21.25 -4.12 21.95
C ALA A 281 -20.69 -5.27 21.08
N LEU A 282 -19.56 -5.10 20.39
CA LEU A 282 -18.91 -6.16 19.63
C LEU A 282 -18.07 -7.11 20.52
N TYR A 283 -17.84 -6.77 21.78
CA TYR A 283 -17.12 -7.61 22.72
C TYR A 283 -18.05 -8.68 23.32
N GLN A 284 -17.95 -9.91 22.83
CA GLN A 284 -18.86 -11.02 23.16
C GLN A 284 -18.27 -12.04 24.14
N LEU A 285 -16.99 -11.92 24.54
CA LEU A 285 -16.38 -12.82 25.53
C LEU A 285 -17.02 -12.66 26.92
N GLY A 286 -17.54 -11.48 27.25
CA GLY A 286 -18.17 -11.21 28.55
C GLY A 286 -17.24 -11.54 29.71
N SER A 287 -17.71 -12.38 30.65
CA SER A 287 -16.91 -12.87 31.78
C SER A 287 -15.95 -14.01 31.43
N SER A 288 -16.01 -14.56 30.21
CA SER A 288 -15.09 -15.61 29.74
C SER A 288 -13.66 -15.09 29.66
N PRO A 289 -12.64 -15.97 29.63
CA PRO A 289 -11.26 -15.54 29.47
C PRO A 289 -11.06 -14.59 28.26
N PRO A 290 -10.16 -13.60 28.35
CA PRO A 290 -9.84 -12.68 27.25
C PRO A 290 -9.30 -13.41 26.03
N SER A 291 -9.25 -12.72 24.89
CA SER A 291 -8.72 -13.32 23.64
C SER A 291 -7.32 -13.89 23.82
N THR A 292 -6.51 -13.23 24.63
CA THR A 292 -5.16 -13.64 25.00
C THR A 292 -5.03 -13.57 26.51
N CYS A 293 -4.84 -14.70 27.18
CA CYS A 293 -4.59 -14.76 28.61
C CYS A 293 -3.11 -14.52 28.91
N GLY A 294 -2.82 -13.70 29.93
CA GLY A 294 -1.45 -13.41 30.36
C GLY A 294 -1.41 -12.53 31.61
N GLY A 295 -0.19 -12.26 32.10
CA GLY A 295 0.00 -11.28 33.18
C GLY A 295 -0.59 -9.91 32.82
N GLY A 296 -1.04 -9.15 33.82
CA GLY A 296 -1.66 -7.83 33.61
C GLY A 296 -3.15 -7.86 33.24
N THR A 297 -3.74 -9.02 32.95
CA THR A 297 -5.18 -9.13 32.57
C THR A 297 -6.09 -9.62 33.69
N VAL A 298 -5.53 -9.90 34.87
CA VAL A 298 -6.20 -10.55 36.00
C VAL A 298 -6.14 -9.71 37.26
N ASN A 299 -7.23 -9.71 38.01
CA ASN A 299 -7.30 -9.21 39.38
C ASN A 299 -6.88 -10.29 40.39
N PHE A 300 -7.16 -11.56 40.09
CA PHE A 300 -6.85 -12.69 40.98
C PHE A 300 -6.70 -14.00 40.20
N VAL A 301 -5.70 -14.79 40.58
CA VAL A 301 -5.45 -16.16 40.10
C VAL A 301 -5.03 -17.03 41.28
N ASN A 302 -5.59 -18.23 41.41
CA ASN A 302 -5.16 -19.21 42.41
C ASN A 302 -4.67 -20.52 41.74
N GLY A 303 -4.02 -21.38 42.53
CA GLY A 303 -3.50 -22.68 42.06
C GLY A 303 -4.45 -23.86 42.26
N PHE A 304 -5.70 -23.64 42.66
CA PHE A 304 -6.63 -24.69 43.08
C PHE A 304 -7.73 -24.95 42.05
N ASN A 305 -8.34 -23.89 41.50
CA ASN A 305 -9.44 -24.00 40.56
C ASN A 305 -9.40 -22.86 39.55
N GLU A 306 -9.29 -23.20 38.27
CA GLU A 306 -9.24 -22.24 37.17
C GLU A 306 -10.48 -21.33 37.12
N ARG A 307 -11.64 -21.81 37.59
CA ARG A 307 -12.90 -21.05 37.61
C ARG A 307 -12.90 -19.89 38.60
N ASP A 308 -11.97 -19.87 39.54
CA ASP A 308 -11.82 -18.78 40.51
C ASP A 308 -10.98 -17.62 39.95
N THR A 309 -10.47 -17.74 38.71
CA THR A 309 -9.71 -16.66 38.05
C THR A 309 -10.61 -15.46 37.81
N LEU A 310 -10.22 -14.30 38.36
CA LEU A 310 -10.93 -13.04 38.16
C LEU A 310 -10.14 -12.20 37.16
N TYR A 311 -10.72 -11.97 35.99
CA TYR A 311 -10.16 -11.09 34.96
C TYR A 311 -10.55 -9.63 35.20
N VAL A 312 -9.76 -8.70 34.67
CA VAL A 312 -10.05 -7.26 34.72
C VAL A 312 -11.32 -6.96 33.92
N ASP A 313 -12.17 -6.05 34.42
CA ASP A 313 -13.43 -5.69 33.77
C ASP A 313 -13.25 -4.68 32.62
N ASN A 314 -12.24 -3.80 32.71
CA ASN A 314 -11.90 -2.87 31.64
C ASN A 314 -11.41 -3.63 30.41
N ILE A 315 -12.15 -3.56 29.30
CA ILE A 315 -11.84 -4.27 28.05
C ILE A 315 -10.46 -3.92 27.50
N GLU A 316 -10.04 -2.65 27.57
CA GLU A 316 -8.77 -2.20 27.01
C GLU A 316 -7.59 -2.79 27.78
N GLU A 317 -7.67 -2.82 29.12
CA GLU A 317 -6.66 -3.46 29.98
C GLU A 317 -6.71 -5.00 29.86
N ARG A 318 -7.92 -5.56 29.81
CA ARG A 318 -8.17 -7.00 29.70
C ARG A 318 -7.60 -7.61 28.43
N GLU A 319 -7.54 -6.84 27.33
CA GLU A 319 -7.07 -7.28 26.02
C GLU A 319 -5.60 -6.88 25.73
N ASP A 320 -4.93 -6.26 26.69
CA ASP A 320 -3.53 -5.80 26.62
C ASP A 320 -2.59 -6.74 27.39
N ALA A 321 -2.72 -8.05 27.09
CA ALA A 321 -2.06 -9.11 27.86
C ALA A 321 -0.53 -9.10 27.80
N GLY A 322 0.09 -9.37 28.95
CA GLY A 322 1.54 -9.44 29.10
C GLY A 322 2.18 -8.06 29.20
N THR A 323 3.42 -7.93 28.76
CA THR A 323 4.03 -6.61 28.56
C THR A 323 3.52 -6.04 27.25
N PRO A 324 2.79 -4.91 27.27
CA PRO A 324 2.21 -4.36 26.06
C PRO A 324 3.29 -3.75 25.15
N PRO A 325 2.95 -3.43 23.88
CA PRO A 325 3.88 -2.80 22.96
C PRO A 325 4.10 -1.31 23.32
N ILE A 326 4.74 -1.04 24.46
CA ILE A 326 4.89 0.28 25.12
C ILE A 326 5.42 1.35 24.15
N THR A 327 6.64 1.18 23.64
CA THR A 327 7.27 2.19 22.77
C THR A 327 6.52 2.31 21.45
N GLN A 328 5.92 1.22 20.99
CA GLN A 328 5.18 1.18 19.75
C GLN A 328 3.80 1.87 19.85
N LYS A 329 3.14 1.84 21.02
CA LYS A 329 1.93 2.64 21.32
C LYS A 329 2.23 4.13 21.28
N ILE A 330 3.31 4.54 21.97
CA ILE A 330 3.76 5.94 21.97
C ILE A 330 4.11 6.38 20.55
N LYS A 331 4.82 5.54 19.79
CA LYS A 331 5.15 5.80 18.39
C LYS A 331 3.91 5.97 17.50
N ALA A 332 2.86 5.17 17.74
CA ALA A 332 1.60 5.30 17.02
C ALA A 332 0.97 6.67 17.31
N ALA A 333 0.87 7.07 18.58
CA ALA A 333 0.35 8.39 18.95
C ALA A 333 1.15 9.54 18.31
N LEU A 334 2.48 9.44 18.25
CA LEU A 334 3.33 10.44 17.58
C LEU A 334 3.07 10.52 16.07
N ALA A 335 2.83 9.39 15.40
CA ALA A 335 2.47 9.38 13.98
C ALA A 335 1.10 10.03 13.71
N PHE A 336 0.14 9.85 14.62
CA PHE A 336 -1.14 10.57 14.60
C PHE A 336 -0.95 12.07 14.84
N TRP A 337 -0.13 12.43 15.83
CA TRP A 337 0.17 13.82 16.14
C TRP A 337 0.81 14.55 14.94
N VAL A 338 1.75 13.92 14.23
CA VAL A 338 2.34 14.49 13.01
C VAL A 338 1.27 14.75 11.96
N LYS A 339 0.33 13.82 11.77
CA LYS A 339 -0.77 13.99 10.81
C LYS A 339 -1.67 15.18 11.19
N GLU A 340 -2.06 15.31 12.45
CA GLU A 340 -2.84 16.46 12.94
C GLU A 340 -2.08 17.78 12.83
N PHE A 341 -0.76 17.77 13.12
CA PHE A 341 0.09 18.95 12.98
C PHE A 341 0.11 19.49 11.54
N ILE A 342 0.17 18.60 10.53
CA ILE A 342 0.05 18.99 9.12
C ILE A 342 -1.36 19.52 8.82
N GLY A 343 -2.39 18.82 9.31
CA GLY A 343 -3.80 19.19 9.17
C GLY A 343 -4.50 18.50 7.99
N TYR A 344 -5.74 18.07 8.21
CA TYR A 344 -6.50 17.26 7.25
C TYR A 344 -6.80 18.00 5.94
N GLU A 345 -7.10 19.30 6.00
CA GLU A 345 -7.38 20.11 4.80
C GLU A 345 -6.15 20.24 3.88
N VAL A 346 -4.97 20.41 4.48
CA VAL A 346 -3.69 20.45 3.73
C VAL A 346 -3.45 19.10 3.06
N ILE A 347 -3.66 18.01 3.79
CA ILE A 347 -3.48 16.66 3.25
C ILE A 347 -4.46 16.39 2.11
N ASP A 348 -5.77 16.64 2.28
CA ASP A 348 -6.79 16.40 1.26
C ASP A 348 -6.51 17.21 -0.01
N LYS A 349 -6.16 18.49 0.14
CA LYS A 349 -5.84 19.37 -0.98
C LYS A 349 -4.66 18.85 -1.80
N HIS A 350 -3.56 18.49 -1.15
CA HIS A 350 -2.35 18.03 -1.85
C HIS A 350 -2.52 16.63 -2.46
N GLU A 351 -3.16 15.68 -1.76
CA GLU A 351 -3.50 14.36 -2.32
C GLU A 351 -4.38 14.51 -3.57
N HIS A 352 -5.40 15.37 -3.50
CA HIS A 352 -6.30 15.63 -4.61
C HIS A 352 -5.60 16.29 -5.81
N ASP A 353 -4.77 17.30 -5.58
CA ASP A 353 -4.01 17.96 -6.65
C ASP A 353 -3.09 16.97 -7.39
N TYR A 354 -2.31 16.18 -6.64
CA TYR A 354 -1.38 15.22 -7.25
C TYR A 354 -2.09 14.16 -8.07
N ILE A 355 -3.15 13.54 -7.55
CA ILE A 355 -3.82 12.47 -8.28
C ILE A 355 -4.56 13.01 -9.51
N LYS A 356 -5.18 14.19 -9.40
CA LYS A 356 -5.85 14.85 -10.52
C LYS A 356 -4.87 15.14 -11.65
N ARG A 357 -3.76 15.82 -11.35
CA ARG A 357 -2.72 16.13 -12.35
C ARG A 357 -2.08 14.89 -12.96
N ALA A 358 -1.83 13.85 -12.15
CA ALA A 358 -1.29 12.60 -12.64
C ALA A 358 -2.23 11.91 -13.64
N ILE A 359 -3.53 11.86 -13.34
CA ILE A 359 -4.53 11.30 -14.25
C ILE A 359 -4.64 12.15 -15.53
N GLU A 360 -4.77 13.47 -15.40
CA GLU A 360 -4.87 14.40 -16.56
C GLU A 360 -3.67 14.26 -17.51
N ARG A 361 -2.45 14.10 -16.97
CA ARG A 361 -1.23 13.94 -17.77
C ARG A 361 -1.11 12.56 -18.43
N LEU A 362 -1.47 11.49 -17.73
CA LEU A 362 -1.23 10.13 -18.20
C LEU A 362 -2.38 9.57 -19.05
N LEU A 363 -3.60 10.06 -18.87
CA LEU A 363 -4.79 9.55 -19.56
C LEU A 363 -4.72 9.63 -21.09
N PRO A 364 -4.14 10.68 -21.73
CA PRO A 364 -3.98 10.73 -23.18
C PRO A 364 -2.99 9.68 -23.73
N ASN A 365 -2.15 9.07 -22.89
CA ASN A 365 -1.14 8.12 -23.34
C ASN A 365 -1.76 6.74 -23.59
N GLN A 366 -1.93 6.36 -24.86
CA GLN A 366 -2.56 5.10 -25.27
C GLN A 366 -1.84 3.83 -24.79
N ASN A 367 -0.55 3.94 -24.43
CA ASN A 367 0.27 2.85 -23.91
C ASN A 367 0.16 2.72 -22.38
N ILE A 368 -0.55 3.61 -21.69
CA ILE A 368 -0.80 3.52 -20.25
C ILE A 368 -2.28 3.24 -20.03
N ARG A 369 -2.58 2.26 -19.19
CA ARG A 369 -3.95 2.04 -18.69
C ARG A 369 -3.94 2.19 -17.18
N ILE A 370 -4.57 3.25 -16.68
CA ILE A 370 -4.86 3.42 -15.26
C ILE A 370 -5.99 2.45 -14.88
N LEU A 371 -5.86 1.80 -13.73
CA LEU A 371 -6.84 0.86 -13.20
C LEU A 371 -7.83 1.55 -12.25
N GLY A 372 -9.05 1.02 -12.22
CA GLY A 372 -10.17 1.53 -11.43
C GLY A 372 -10.95 2.65 -12.11
N ASN A 373 -11.97 3.15 -11.42
CA ASN A 373 -12.71 4.33 -11.83
C ASN A 373 -11.81 5.58 -11.68
N ILE A 374 -11.70 6.37 -12.75
CA ILE A 374 -10.88 7.59 -12.81
C ILE A 374 -11.69 8.88 -12.62
N SER A 375 -13.02 8.77 -12.62
CA SER A 375 -13.94 9.90 -12.51
C SER A 375 -14.35 10.18 -11.05
N THR A 376 -14.12 9.24 -10.14
CA THR A 376 -14.47 9.38 -8.71
C THR A 376 -13.32 9.98 -7.90
N LYS A 377 -13.65 10.64 -6.77
CA LYS A 377 -12.64 11.03 -5.77
C LYS A 377 -11.86 9.79 -5.34
N ARG A 378 -10.54 9.90 -5.37
CA ARG A 378 -9.62 8.84 -5.00
C ARG A 378 -8.40 9.43 -4.31
N GLN A 379 -7.84 8.65 -3.40
CA GLN A 379 -6.54 8.91 -2.81
C GLN A 379 -5.47 8.88 -3.90
N ALA A 380 -4.29 9.49 -3.66
CA ALA A 380 -3.21 9.55 -4.63
C ALA A 380 -2.46 8.22 -4.81
N ILE A 381 -3.22 7.16 -5.07
CA ILE A 381 -2.78 5.80 -5.38
C ILE A 381 -3.04 5.55 -6.86
N LEU A 382 -1.98 5.28 -7.61
CA LEU A 382 -2.05 5.06 -9.05
C LEU A 382 -1.57 3.64 -9.37
N SER A 383 -2.52 2.76 -9.65
CA SER A 383 -2.25 1.44 -10.24
C SER A 383 -2.42 1.51 -11.76
N PHE A 384 -1.45 1.01 -12.50
CA PHE A 384 -1.43 1.14 -13.96
C PHE A 384 -0.74 -0.06 -14.64
N LEU A 385 -1.07 -0.23 -15.91
CA LEU A 385 -0.40 -1.13 -16.85
C LEU A 385 0.31 -0.30 -17.91
N ILE A 386 1.53 -0.70 -18.26
CA ILE A 386 2.26 -0.18 -19.42
C ILE A 386 2.17 -1.21 -20.53
N TYR A 387 1.67 -0.79 -21.69
CA TYR A 387 1.46 -1.64 -22.85
C TYR A 387 2.62 -1.59 -23.82
N THR A 388 2.92 -2.76 -24.38
CA THR A 388 3.88 -2.87 -25.48
C THR A 388 3.20 -2.57 -26.80
N THR A 389 4.01 -2.17 -27.78
CA THR A 389 3.56 -1.81 -29.12
C THR A 389 4.23 -2.68 -30.17
N THR A 390 3.55 -2.90 -31.28
CA THR A 390 4.05 -3.60 -32.48
C THR A 390 3.66 -2.79 -33.74
N TYR A 391 4.30 -3.09 -34.88
CA TYR A 391 3.87 -2.55 -36.17
C TYR A 391 2.84 -3.47 -36.82
N SER A 392 1.72 -2.89 -37.26
CA SER A 392 0.79 -3.55 -38.17
C SER A 392 1.30 -3.42 -39.60
N SER A 393 1.48 -4.53 -40.31
CA SER A 393 1.82 -4.56 -41.75
C SER A 393 0.67 -4.10 -42.66
N ALA A 394 -0.52 -3.83 -42.12
CA ALA A 394 -1.71 -3.47 -42.89
C ALA A 394 -1.84 -1.97 -43.24
N GLU A 395 -0.97 -1.09 -42.73
CA GLU A 395 -1.05 0.37 -42.95
C GLU A 395 0.08 0.94 -43.82
N MET A 396 0.89 0.09 -44.45
CA MET A 396 1.97 0.57 -45.35
C MET A 396 1.48 1.07 -46.72
N SER A 397 0.17 1.06 -47.02
CA SER A 397 -0.35 1.38 -48.35
C SER A 397 -1.25 2.62 -48.46
N SER A 398 -1.42 3.42 -47.41
CA SER A 398 -2.21 4.66 -47.53
C SER A 398 -1.70 5.74 -46.59
N ASN A 399 -1.09 6.76 -47.19
CA ASN A 399 -1.10 8.19 -46.80
C ASN A 399 0.28 8.82 -46.98
N LEU A 400 0.64 9.03 -48.25
CA LEU A 400 1.42 10.20 -48.66
C LEU A 400 0.40 11.28 -49.02
N ASP A 401 -0.02 12.09 -48.03
CA ASP A 401 -0.45 13.47 -48.31
C ASP A 401 -0.53 14.33 -47.03
N GLY A 402 0.20 15.45 -47.08
CA GLY A 402 -0.20 16.77 -46.57
C GLY A 402 -0.48 17.02 -45.09
N ASN A 403 0.49 17.67 -44.43
CA ASN A 403 0.34 18.73 -43.40
C ASN A 403 -0.57 18.49 -42.16
N GLU A 404 0.02 17.97 -41.08
CA GLU A 404 -0.22 18.47 -39.71
C GLU A 404 1.10 18.57 -38.93
N VAL A 405 1.54 19.80 -38.72
CA VAL A 405 2.82 20.17 -38.09
C VAL A 405 2.64 20.26 -36.57
N ARG A 406 3.07 19.22 -35.83
CA ARG A 406 3.72 19.22 -34.48
C ARG A 406 3.56 17.93 -33.62
N ALA A 407 3.21 16.78 -34.21
CA ALA A 407 3.22 15.48 -33.50
C ALA A 407 4.32 14.49 -33.99
N LEU A 408 5.31 14.98 -34.75
CA LEU A 408 6.11 14.16 -35.66
C LEU A 408 7.39 13.50 -35.10
N TYR A 409 7.67 13.54 -33.79
CA TYR A 409 8.88 12.90 -33.21
C TYR A 409 8.61 11.77 -32.22
N MET A 410 7.35 11.47 -31.87
CA MET A 410 7.03 10.40 -30.90
C MET A 410 6.49 9.12 -31.55
N TRP A 411 5.81 9.23 -32.70
CA TRP A 411 5.29 8.06 -33.45
C TRP A 411 6.38 7.20 -34.09
N SER A 412 7.64 7.66 -34.17
CA SER A 412 8.75 6.83 -34.67
C SER A 412 9.32 5.86 -33.63
N GLU A 413 9.03 6.06 -32.34
CA GLU A 413 9.63 5.31 -31.24
C GLU A 413 8.73 4.21 -30.66
N ALA A 414 7.40 4.36 -30.76
CA ALA A 414 6.41 3.35 -30.40
C ALA A 414 5.66 2.88 -31.65
N GLY A 415 5.26 1.60 -31.71
CA GLY A 415 4.47 1.06 -32.82
C GLY A 415 3.02 1.56 -32.83
N ASN A 416 2.30 1.34 -33.93
CA ASN A 416 0.92 1.78 -34.13
C ASN A 416 -0.14 0.84 -33.51
N LYS A 417 0.24 -0.36 -33.07
CA LYS A 417 -0.69 -1.35 -32.49
C LYS A 417 -0.29 -1.76 -31.07
N ARG A 418 -1.25 -1.73 -30.15
CA ARG A 418 -1.11 -2.21 -28.76
C ARG A 418 -1.10 -3.74 -28.70
N ASP A 419 -0.18 -4.29 -27.92
CA ASP A 419 -0.02 -5.74 -27.66
C ASP A 419 -0.25 -6.02 -26.15
N LYS A 420 0.31 -7.10 -25.58
CA LYS A 420 0.22 -7.40 -24.14
C LYS A 420 0.94 -6.35 -23.28
N PRO A 421 0.50 -6.12 -22.03
CA PRO A 421 1.20 -5.25 -21.11
C PRO A 421 2.56 -5.81 -20.71
N LEU A 422 3.49 -4.95 -20.31
CA LEU A 422 4.68 -5.33 -19.56
C LEU A 422 4.27 -5.88 -18.20
N HIS A 423 5.00 -6.89 -17.72
CA HIS A 423 4.77 -7.47 -16.40
C HIS A 423 4.96 -6.42 -15.29
N GLY A 424 4.01 -6.30 -14.35
CA GLY A 424 4.05 -5.25 -13.31
C GLY A 424 5.35 -5.21 -12.50
N PRO A 425 5.87 -6.35 -11.99
CA PRO A 425 7.20 -6.44 -11.37
C PRO A 425 8.36 -6.02 -12.27
N PHE A 426 8.26 -6.19 -13.60
CA PHE A 426 9.28 -5.71 -14.53
C PHE A 426 9.28 -4.19 -14.62
N VAL A 427 8.10 -3.58 -14.76
CA VAL A 427 7.96 -2.11 -14.79
C VAL A 427 8.46 -1.49 -13.47
N ALA A 428 8.10 -2.08 -12.32
CA ALA A 428 8.63 -1.63 -11.03
C ALA A 428 10.16 -1.77 -10.94
N LYS A 429 10.72 -2.84 -11.51
CA LYS A 429 12.17 -3.04 -11.57
C LYS A 429 12.86 -2.01 -12.46
N LEU A 430 12.26 -1.63 -13.60
CA LEU A 430 12.78 -0.56 -14.45
C LEU A 430 12.72 0.81 -13.76
N LEU A 431 11.64 1.13 -13.06
CA LEU A 431 11.53 2.35 -12.25
C LEU A 431 12.65 2.44 -11.21
N ASN A 432 12.92 1.34 -10.50
CA ASN A 432 14.02 1.27 -9.56
C ASN A 432 15.39 1.44 -10.24
N ASP A 433 15.68 0.61 -11.25
CA ASP A 433 17.02 0.50 -11.82
C ASP A 433 17.39 1.72 -12.67
N LEU A 434 16.45 2.28 -13.43
CA LEU A 434 16.73 3.42 -14.31
C LEU A 434 16.62 4.76 -13.57
N PHE A 435 15.76 4.86 -12.57
CA PHE A 435 15.32 6.16 -12.02
C PHE A 435 15.41 6.26 -10.50
N GLY A 436 15.65 5.16 -9.78
CA GLY A 436 15.63 5.14 -8.32
C GLY A 436 14.23 5.22 -7.71
N ILE A 437 13.17 5.15 -8.52
CA ILE A 437 11.78 5.23 -8.09
C ILE A 437 11.33 3.89 -7.51
N GLN A 438 10.95 3.90 -6.24
CA GLN A 438 10.52 2.72 -5.50
C GLN A 438 9.02 2.52 -5.69
N ALA A 439 8.66 1.70 -6.67
CA ALA A 439 7.28 1.30 -6.97
C ALA A 439 7.02 -0.16 -6.56
N ARG A 440 5.75 -0.59 -6.56
CA ARG A 440 5.38 -1.97 -6.28
C ARG A 440 4.75 -2.65 -7.49
N GLY A 441 5.26 -3.82 -7.85
CA GLY A 441 4.66 -4.69 -8.88
C GLY A 441 3.92 -5.88 -8.27
N GLY A 442 2.78 -6.26 -8.86
CA GLY A 442 2.01 -7.45 -8.47
C GLY A 442 0.51 -7.16 -8.31
N CYS A 443 -0.19 -8.00 -7.54
CA CYS A 443 -1.64 -7.89 -7.31
C CYS A 443 -2.01 -7.17 -6.00
N ALA A 444 -1.03 -6.57 -5.30
CA ALA A 444 -1.21 -5.76 -4.09
C ALA A 444 -2.11 -6.40 -2.99
N CYS A 445 -2.06 -7.72 -2.82
CA CYS A 445 -2.89 -8.47 -1.87
C CYS A 445 -4.41 -8.25 -2.08
N ALA A 446 -4.83 -8.05 -3.33
CA ALA A 446 -6.22 -7.86 -3.72
C ALA A 446 -6.55 -8.76 -4.93
N GLY A 447 -6.25 -10.06 -4.79
CA GLY A 447 -6.37 -11.05 -5.87
C GLY A 447 -7.74 -11.05 -6.59
N PRO A 448 -8.87 -11.19 -5.85
CA PRO A 448 -10.21 -11.15 -6.45
C PRO A 448 -10.47 -9.86 -7.23
N TYR A 449 -10.16 -8.70 -6.65
CA TYR A 449 -10.33 -7.42 -7.34
C TYR A 449 -9.42 -7.30 -8.57
N GLY A 450 -8.20 -7.83 -8.46
CA GLY A 450 -7.26 -7.93 -9.57
C GLY A 450 -7.82 -8.76 -10.74
N HIS A 451 -8.58 -9.82 -10.46
CA HIS A 451 -9.26 -10.58 -11.50
C HIS A 451 -10.31 -9.73 -12.22
N SER A 452 -11.12 -8.98 -11.48
CA SER A 452 -12.09 -8.04 -12.08
C SER A 452 -11.42 -6.95 -12.93
N LEU A 453 -10.37 -6.31 -12.41
CA LEU A 453 -9.65 -5.23 -13.11
C LEU A 453 -8.95 -5.71 -14.39
N LEU A 454 -8.40 -6.92 -14.36
CA LEU A 454 -7.65 -7.53 -15.46
C LEU A 454 -8.50 -8.43 -16.36
N LYS A 455 -9.80 -8.56 -16.08
CA LYS A 455 -10.74 -9.43 -16.80
C LYS A 455 -10.28 -10.89 -16.83
N VAL A 456 -9.83 -11.39 -15.68
CA VAL A 456 -9.48 -12.80 -15.49
C VAL A 456 -10.73 -13.57 -15.11
N ASP A 457 -11.18 -14.46 -16.00
CA ASP A 457 -12.29 -15.37 -15.75
C ASP A 457 -11.85 -16.62 -14.96
N GLU A 458 -12.81 -17.48 -14.63
CA GLU A 458 -12.55 -18.69 -13.87
C GLU A 458 -11.58 -19.66 -14.58
N PRO A 459 -11.75 -19.99 -15.88
CA PRO A 459 -10.78 -20.83 -16.59
C PRO A 459 -9.34 -20.29 -16.54
N LEU A 460 -9.14 -18.99 -16.79
CA LEU A 460 -7.82 -18.37 -16.75
C LEU A 460 -7.24 -18.35 -15.33
N SER A 461 -8.07 -18.07 -14.32
CA SER A 461 -7.71 -18.16 -12.91
C SER A 461 -7.22 -19.57 -12.53
N LEU A 462 -7.94 -20.60 -12.95
CA LEU A 462 -7.56 -22.01 -12.70
C LEU A 462 -6.29 -22.40 -13.44
N ALA A 463 -6.05 -21.85 -14.65
CA ALA A 463 -4.79 -22.01 -15.36
C ALA A 463 -3.61 -21.41 -14.59
N PHE A 464 -3.76 -20.21 -14.02
CA PHE A 464 -2.73 -19.62 -13.14
C PHE A 464 -2.48 -20.50 -11.92
N ARG A 465 -3.54 -20.97 -11.25
CA ARG A 465 -3.42 -21.88 -10.11
C ARG A 465 -2.63 -23.14 -10.48
N SER A 466 -2.96 -23.78 -11.59
CA SER A 466 -2.27 -25.00 -12.05
C SER A 466 -0.78 -24.75 -12.29
N ALA A 467 -0.42 -23.66 -12.98
CA ALA A 467 0.98 -23.30 -13.21
C ALA A 467 1.73 -22.98 -11.89
N ILE A 468 1.09 -22.30 -10.95
CA ILE A 468 1.65 -22.02 -9.62
C ILE A 468 1.89 -23.32 -8.84
N GLN A 469 0.97 -24.29 -8.90
CA GLN A 469 1.15 -25.60 -8.28
C GLN A 469 2.32 -26.40 -8.86
N LYS A 470 2.64 -26.19 -10.16
CA LYS A 470 3.85 -26.71 -10.80
C LYS A 470 5.13 -25.93 -10.43
N GLY A 471 5.02 -24.90 -9.58
CA GLY A 471 6.14 -24.11 -9.10
C GLY A 471 6.40 -22.83 -9.89
N TYR A 472 5.57 -22.47 -10.87
CA TYR A 472 5.76 -21.29 -11.72
C TYR A 472 5.03 -20.05 -11.18
N ASN A 473 5.50 -19.44 -10.08
CA ASN A 473 4.87 -18.23 -9.55
C ASN A 473 4.93 -17.00 -10.47
N GLY A 474 5.84 -17.00 -11.44
CA GLY A 474 6.03 -15.89 -12.38
C GLY A 474 4.90 -15.69 -13.38
N VAL A 475 3.91 -16.60 -13.45
CA VAL A 475 2.71 -16.43 -14.29
C VAL A 475 1.68 -15.48 -13.69
N LYS A 476 1.83 -15.11 -12.41
CA LYS A 476 0.83 -14.32 -11.69
C LYS A 476 0.58 -12.99 -12.43
N PRO A 477 -0.68 -12.65 -12.72
CA PRO A 477 -1.02 -11.35 -13.27
C PRO A 477 -0.75 -10.24 -12.24
N GLY A 478 -0.70 -9.01 -12.71
CA GLY A 478 -0.58 -7.86 -11.84
C GLY A 478 -0.33 -6.57 -12.61
N TRP A 479 -0.11 -5.51 -11.85
CA TRP A 479 0.14 -4.16 -12.34
C TRP A 479 1.32 -3.55 -11.60
N THR A 480 1.65 -2.30 -11.94
CA THR A 480 2.54 -1.48 -11.13
C THR A 480 1.72 -0.46 -10.38
N ARG A 481 2.04 -0.24 -9.11
CA ARG A 481 1.42 0.76 -8.26
C ARG A 481 2.48 1.74 -7.75
N ILE A 482 2.13 3.02 -7.84
CA ILE A 482 2.82 4.12 -7.17
C ILE A 482 1.81 4.92 -6.35
N SER A 483 2.32 5.81 -5.51
CA SER A 483 1.55 6.73 -4.69
C SER A 483 2.26 8.08 -4.57
N PHE A 484 1.48 9.16 -4.52
CA PHE A 484 1.96 10.53 -4.40
C PHE A 484 1.52 11.10 -3.05
N PRO A 485 2.27 10.87 -1.95
CA PRO A 485 1.86 11.38 -0.65
C PRO A 485 1.83 12.92 -0.65
N TYR A 486 0.95 13.51 0.16
CA TYR A 486 0.78 14.97 0.32
C TYR A 486 2.06 15.77 0.59
N TYR A 487 3.12 15.13 1.07
CA TYR A 487 4.41 15.75 1.35
C TYR A 487 5.48 15.54 0.27
N MET A 488 5.19 14.81 -0.81
CA MET A 488 6.10 14.66 -1.95
C MET A 488 6.50 16.04 -2.50
N SER A 489 7.72 16.19 -3.01
CA SER A 489 8.10 17.46 -3.65
C SER A 489 7.51 17.57 -5.06
N HIS A 490 7.37 18.79 -5.59
CA HIS A 490 6.90 18.99 -6.95
C HIS A 490 7.86 18.34 -7.97
N GLU A 491 9.16 18.42 -7.74
CA GLU A 491 10.22 17.86 -8.58
C GLU A 491 10.15 16.33 -8.60
N GLU A 492 9.93 15.69 -7.45
CA GLU A 492 9.75 14.23 -7.35
C GLU A 492 8.49 13.75 -8.08
N PHE A 493 7.40 14.51 -7.96
CA PHE A 493 6.15 14.25 -8.67
C PHE A 493 6.33 14.31 -10.19
N GLU A 494 6.89 15.40 -10.70
CA GLU A 494 7.12 15.61 -12.14
C GLU A 494 8.10 14.58 -12.72
N PHE A 495 9.17 14.27 -12.00
CA PHE A 495 10.12 13.23 -12.37
C PHE A 495 9.47 11.85 -12.45
N THR A 496 8.59 11.52 -11.50
CA THR A 496 7.90 10.24 -11.47
C THR A 496 6.99 10.07 -12.68
N LEU A 497 6.21 11.10 -13.06
CA LEU A 497 5.37 11.06 -14.25
C LEU A 497 6.18 10.97 -15.54
N ALA A 498 7.27 11.73 -15.65
CA ALA A 498 8.19 11.66 -16.80
C ALA A 498 8.82 10.26 -16.95
N ALA A 499 9.15 9.59 -15.85
CA ALA A 499 9.64 8.21 -15.86
C ALA A 499 8.56 7.22 -16.35
N LEU A 500 7.29 7.39 -15.98
CA LEU A 500 6.20 6.56 -16.50
C LEU A 500 6.02 6.74 -18.01
N GLU A 501 6.02 7.98 -18.49
CA GLU A 501 5.95 8.29 -19.92
C GLU A 501 7.13 7.70 -20.68
N PHE A 502 8.35 7.80 -20.12
CA PHE A 502 9.53 7.14 -20.66
C PHE A 502 9.31 5.64 -20.82
N LEU A 503 8.79 4.95 -19.80
CA LEU A 503 8.54 3.51 -19.86
C LEU A 503 7.42 3.15 -20.84
N ALA A 504 6.42 4.01 -21.01
CA ALA A 504 5.37 3.84 -22.02
C ALA A 504 5.88 3.93 -23.47
N ILE A 505 7.00 4.62 -23.69
CA ILE A 505 7.63 4.75 -25.01
C ILE A 505 8.73 3.70 -25.21
N TYR A 506 9.60 3.53 -24.21
CA TYR A 506 10.86 2.80 -24.35
C TYR A 506 10.94 1.51 -23.51
N GLY A 507 10.04 1.30 -22.55
CA GLY A 507 10.15 0.25 -21.53
C GLY A 507 10.31 -1.15 -22.13
N GLN A 508 9.61 -1.45 -23.23
CA GLN A 508 9.73 -2.76 -23.89
C GLN A 508 11.13 -3.05 -24.42
N ARG A 509 11.89 -2.01 -24.80
CA ARG A 509 13.24 -2.17 -25.37
C ARG A 509 14.24 -2.75 -24.36
N PHE A 510 13.94 -2.63 -23.06
CA PHE A 510 14.79 -3.15 -21.98
C PHE A 510 14.57 -4.64 -21.71
N LEU A 511 13.53 -5.28 -22.24
CA LEU A 511 13.28 -6.72 -22.04
C LEU A 511 14.51 -7.62 -22.30
N PRO A 512 15.32 -7.41 -23.36
CA PRO A 512 16.54 -8.19 -23.60
C PRO A 512 17.57 -8.11 -22.47
N LEU A 513 17.60 -7.03 -21.69
CA LEU A 513 18.58 -6.81 -20.63
C LEU A 513 18.22 -7.47 -19.30
N TYR A 514 17.03 -8.06 -19.17
CA TYR A 514 16.61 -8.66 -17.90
C TYR A 514 16.40 -10.17 -18.02
N HIS A 515 16.05 -10.85 -16.94
CA HIS A 515 15.63 -12.25 -16.89
C HIS A 515 14.42 -12.38 -15.97
N LEU A 516 13.34 -13.00 -16.45
CA LEU A 516 12.24 -13.43 -15.59
C LEU A 516 12.57 -14.81 -15.02
N ASN A 517 12.67 -14.89 -13.69
CA ASN A 517 12.66 -16.17 -13.00
C ASN A 517 11.22 -16.66 -12.85
N TRP A 518 10.83 -17.66 -13.64
CA TRP A 518 9.47 -18.21 -13.63
C TRP A 518 9.06 -18.84 -12.29
N LYS A 519 10.01 -19.29 -11.47
CA LYS A 519 9.71 -19.88 -10.16
C LYS A 519 9.30 -18.86 -9.11
N THR A 520 9.92 -17.68 -9.16
CA THR A 520 9.73 -16.61 -8.16
C THR A 520 8.90 -15.44 -8.66
N GLY A 521 8.86 -15.22 -9.98
CA GLY A 521 8.30 -14.02 -10.62
C GLY A 521 9.23 -12.79 -10.58
N SER A 522 10.46 -12.94 -10.08
CA SER A 522 11.42 -11.83 -9.98
C SER A 522 12.14 -11.56 -11.29
N TRP A 523 12.49 -10.29 -11.51
CA TRP A 523 13.26 -9.84 -12.66
C TRP A 523 14.68 -9.45 -12.23
N SER A 524 15.69 -10.01 -12.89
CA SER A 524 17.11 -9.71 -12.63
C SER A 524 17.80 -9.13 -13.86
N PHE A 525 18.70 -8.17 -13.66
CA PHE A 525 19.44 -7.52 -14.72
C PHE A 525 20.60 -8.40 -15.22
N LYS A 526 20.80 -8.45 -16.54
CA LYS A 526 21.88 -9.20 -17.21
C LYS A 526 22.98 -8.25 -17.68
N ARG A 527 23.96 -7.99 -16.81
CA ARG A 527 25.09 -7.08 -17.11
C ARG A 527 25.85 -7.45 -18.40
N LYS A 528 26.11 -8.74 -18.63
CA LYS A 528 26.83 -9.23 -19.81
C LYS A 528 26.15 -8.81 -21.12
N VAL A 529 24.83 -8.93 -21.20
CA VAL A 529 24.05 -8.58 -22.41
C VAL A 529 24.15 -7.10 -22.73
N LEU A 530 24.15 -6.22 -21.72
CA LEU A 530 24.35 -4.79 -21.94
C LEU A 530 25.74 -4.53 -22.52
N ILE A 531 26.79 -5.10 -21.93
CA ILE A 531 28.18 -4.94 -22.40
C ILE A 531 28.32 -5.42 -23.85
N GLU A 532 27.81 -6.60 -24.18
CA GLU A 532 27.83 -7.16 -25.54
C GLU A 532 27.06 -6.27 -26.54
N THR A 533 25.92 -5.72 -26.13
CA THR A 533 25.12 -4.80 -26.96
C THR A 533 25.85 -3.48 -27.21
N LEU A 534 26.55 -2.97 -26.21
CA LEU A 534 27.36 -1.74 -26.34
C LEU A 534 28.57 -1.99 -27.24
N GLN A 535 29.29 -3.10 -27.06
CA GLN A 535 30.48 -3.45 -27.86
C GLN A 535 30.15 -3.72 -29.34
N SER A 536 29.06 -4.44 -29.62
CA SER A 536 28.65 -4.76 -31.00
C SER A 536 28.22 -3.53 -31.82
N LYS A 537 27.77 -2.45 -31.17
CA LYS A 537 27.42 -1.19 -31.84
C LYS A 537 28.61 -0.27 -32.09
N ASP A 538 29.72 -0.43 -31.36
CA ASP A 538 30.96 0.32 -31.59
C ASP A 538 31.64 -0.15 -32.88
N GLN A 539 31.67 -1.47 -33.12
CA GLN A 539 32.28 -2.07 -34.32
C GLN A 539 31.61 -1.65 -35.64
N ASN A 540 30.35 -1.20 -35.58
CA ASN A 540 29.59 -0.76 -36.77
C ASN A 540 29.64 0.76 -37.02
N ARG A 541 30.33 1.56 -36.19
CA ARG A 541 30.46 3.02 -36.35
C ARG A 541 31.93 3.45 -36.42
N ASN A 542 32.57 3.23 -37.56
CA ASN A 542 33.85 3.86 -37.88
C ASN A 542 33.64 5.35 -38.21
N TYR A 543 33.74 6.24 -37.22
CA TYR A 543 33.95 7.68 -37.46
C TYR A 543 34.82 8.26 -36.35
N TYR A 544 35.89 8.98 -36.73
CA TYR A 544 36.84 9.64 -35.83
C TYR A 544 36.14 10.70 -34.97
N GLY A 545 35.96 10.39 -33.67
CA GLY A 545 35.40 11.27 -32.64
C GLY A 545 34.92 10.44 -31.45
N CYS A 546 35.17 10.89 -30.22
CA CYS A 546 34.95 10.15 -28.97
C CYS A 546 33.65 9.32 -28.97
N SER A 547 33.75 7.99 -28.92
CA SER A 547 32.61 7.08 -29.14
C SER A 547 31.50 7.34 -28.10
N PRO A 548 30.22 7.47 -28.52
CA PRO A 548 29.08 7.58 -27.61
C PRO A 548 29.03 6.46 -26.57
N ILE A 549 29.65 5.32 -26.85
CA ILE A 549 29.70 4.13 -26.00
C ILE A 549 30.69 4.30 -24.84
N VAL A 550 31.82 4.98 -25.04
CA VAL A 550 32.78 5.31 -23.98
C VAL A 550 32.13 6.21 -22.93
N ASN A 551 31.36 7.21 -23.38
CA ASN A 551 30.58 8.07 -22.50
C ASN A 551 29.50 7.31 -21.72
N VAL A 552 28.80 6.35 -22.35
CA VAL A 552 27.80 5.51 -21.66
C VAL A 552 28.48 4.57 -20.64
N MET A 553 29.62 3.97 -20.98
CA MET A 553 30.39 3.12 -20.06
C MET A 553 30.97 3.91 -18.87
N GLN A 554 31.43 5.14 -19.10
CA GLN A 554 31.85 6.07 -18.04
C GLN A 554 30.66 6.50 -17.16
N THR A 555 29.52 6.86 -17.77
CA THR A 555 28.28 7.24 -17.04
C THR A 555 27.72 6.09 -16.18
N LEU A 556 27.93 4.84 -16.61
CA LEU A 556 27.50 3.63 -15.91
C LEU A 556 28.54 3.15 -14.86
N ASN A 557 29.64 3.87 -14.64
CA ASN A 557 30.78 3.46 -13.80
C ASN A 557 31.28 2.03 -14.10
N LEU A 558 31.17 1.58 -15.35
CA LEU A 558 31.60 0.23 -15.75
C LEU A 558 33.13 0.07 -15.80
N ASN A 559 33.88 1.18 -15.75
CA ASN A 559 35.35 1.22 -15.86
C ASN A 559 36.09 1.34 -14.50
N GLY A 560 35.41 1.17 -13.36
CA GLY A 560 36.10 1.01 -12.06
C GLY A 560 36.88 2.21 -11.53
N HIS A 561 36.71 3.42 -12.08
CA HIS A 561 37.29 4.64 -11.51
C HIS A 561 36.27 5.35 -10.63
N GLU A 562 36.53 5.34 -9.31
CA GLU A 562 35.82 6.18 -8.35
C GLU A 562 36.14 7.66 -8.61
N LEU A 563 35.19 8.39 -9.18
CA LEU A 563 35.19 9.85 -9.05
C LEU A 563 34.69 10.18 -7.63
N GLN A 564 35.59 10.69 -6.80
CA GLN A 564 35.27 11.35 -5.53
C GLN A 564 34.39 12.57 -5.84
N GLU A 565 33.07 12.42 -5.72
CA GLU A 565 32.18 13.56 -5.57
C GLU A 565 32.14 13.92 -4.09
N HIS A 566 32.63 15.12 -3.79
CA HIS A 566 32.55 15.74 -2.48
C HIS A 566 31.11 15.73 -1.97
N HIS A 567 30.93 15.32 -0.71
CA HIS A 567 29.68 15.43 0.02
C HIS A 567 29.39 16.91 0.33
N GLU A 568 28.96 17.66 -0.68
CA GLU A 568 28.33 18.96 -0.49
C GLU A 568 26.83 18.88 -0.69
N VAL A 569 26.15 19.70 0.11
CA VAL A 569 24.72 19.70 0.37
C VAL A 569 23.97 20.27 -0.84
N ASP A 570 23.53 19.41 -1.76
CA ASP A 570 22.57 19.79 -2.80
C ASP A 570 21.15 19.88 -2.21
N ALA A 571 20.92 20.94 -1.44
CA ALA A 571 19.63 21.28 -0.85
C ALA A 571 18.84 22.33 -1.67
N ASN A 572 19.21 22.58 -2.93
CA ASN A 572 18.50 23.52 -3.80
C ASN A 572 17.77 22.79 -4.94
N SER A 573 16.56 23.25 -5.29
CA SER A 573 15.67 22.62 -6.30
C SER A 573 16.37 22.36 -7.63
N ASP A 574 17.24 23.28 -8.06
CA ASP A 574 17.92 23.23 -9.36
C ASP A 574 18.89 22.04 -9.47
N GLY A 575 19.59 21.68 -8.38
CA GLY A 575 20.47 20.52 -8.35
C GLY A 575 19.70 19.21 -8.50
N LEU A 576 18.53 19.12 -7.86
CA LEU A 576 17.66 17.95 -7.94
C LEU A 576 17.08 17.75 -9.35
N ILE A 577 16.61 18.84 -9.97
CA ILE A 577 16.07 18.82 -11.35
C ILE A 577 17.16 18.38 -12.34
N ASN A 578 18.37 18.93 -12.25
CA ASN A 578 19.49 18.54 -13.10
C ASN A 578 19.83 17.04 -12.96
N LYS A 579 19.79 16.52 -11.73
CA LYS A 579 20.02 15.10 -11.47
C LYS A 579 18.95 14.22 -12.12
N TYR A 580 17.67 14.57 -11.98
CA TYR A 580 16.56 13.84 -12.59
C TYR A 580 16.58 13.90 -14.12
N ALA A 581 16.91 15.06 -14.69
CA ALA A 581 17.14 15.20 -16.12
C ALA A 581 18.27 14.29 -16.60
N SER A 582 19.38 14.19 -15.85
CA SER A 582 20.50 13.31 -16.20
C SER A 582 20.10 11.84 -16.26
N TYR A 583 19.22 11.37 -15.36
CA TYR A 583 18.72 10.00 -15.35
C TYR A 583 17.86 9.70 -16.58
N LEU A 584 16.96 10.62 -16.95
CA LEU A 584 16.13 10.50 -18.14
C LEU A 584 16.97 10.49 -19.42
N GLU A 585 17.95 11.37 -19.54
CA GLU A 585 18.82 11.44 -20.72
C GLU A 585 19.71 10.20 -20.85
N ALA A 586 20.28 9.70 -19.75
CA ALA A 586 21.03 8.45 -19.75
C ALA A 586 20.13 7.26 -20.19
N ALA A 587 18.91 7.17 -19.65
CA ALA A 587 17.97 6.12 -20.01
C ALA A 587 17.55 6.19 -21.50
N LYS A 588 17.31 7.39 -22.03
CA LYS A 588 16.99 7.61 -23.46
C LYS A 588 18.14 7.18 -24.38
N ARG A 589 19.38 7.53 -24.04
CA ARG A 589 20.57 7.10 -24.80
C ARG A 589 20.67 5.58 -24.87
N ILE A 590 20.49 4.90 -23.74
CA ILE A 590 20.50 3.43 -23.68
C ILE A 590 19.34 2.84 -24.49
N ALA A 591 18.13 3.38 -24.36
CA ALA A 591 16.96 2.92 -25.13
C ALA A 591 17.14 3.06 -26.65
N GLY A 592 17.86 4.07 -27.13
CA GLY A 592 18.23 4.23 -28.54
C GLY A 592 19.21 3.17 -29.04
N LEU A 593 19.96 2.53 -28.14
CA LEU A 593 20.87 1.44 -28.46
C LEU A 593 20.19 0.06 -28.43
N LEU A 594 18.97 -0.06 -27.91
CA LEU A 594 18.25 -1.32 -27.80
C LEU A 594 17.28 -1.53 -28.98
N PRO A 595 16.94 -2.79 -29.32
CA PRO A 595 15.98 -3.08 -30.38
C PRO A 595 14.60 -2.49 -30.03
N LYS A 596 13.99 -1.76 -30.97
CA LYS A 596 12.68 -1.11 -30.78
C LYS A 596 11.58 -2.12 -30.43
N PHE A 597 11.58 -3.27 -31.12
CA PHE A 597 10.59 -4.34 -30.97
C PHE A 597 11.30 -5.67 -30.70
N PRO A 598 11.70 -5.94 -29.44
CA PRO A 598 12.39 -7.18 -29.12
C PRO A 598 11.47 -8.39 -29.33
N ARG A 599 12.05 -9.50 -29.81
CA ARG A 599 11.34 -10.76 -29.99
C ARG A 599 10.82 -11.28 -28.65
N GLN A 600 9.66 -11.92 -28.68
CA GLN A 600 9.09 -12.64 -27.54
C GLN A 600 10.10 -13.68 -27.04
N ARG A 601 10.31 -13.76 -25.72
CA ARG A 601 11.21 -14.73 -25.14
C ARG A 601 10.60 -16.12 -25.04
N ARG A 602 11.48 -17.13 -24.93
CA ARG A 602 11.08 -18.51 -24.68
C ARG A 602 10.41 -18.60 -23.30
N VAL A 603 9.22 -19.16 -23.30
CA VAL A 603 8.43 -19.52 -22.11
C VAL A 603 8.62 -21.03 -21.89
N PRO A 604 8.68 -21.51 -20.63
CA PRO A 604 8.70 -22.94 -20.34
C PRO A 604 7.58 -23.69 -21.09
N GLU A 605 7.88 -24.89 -21.60
CA GLU A 605 6.93 -25.69 -22.41
C GLU A 605 5.63 -26.00 -21.65
N ASP A 606 5.69 -26.09 -20.32
CA ASP A 606 4.55 -26.34 -19.45
C ASP A 606 3.57 -25.15 -19.28
N ILE A 607 3.92 -23.97 -19.81
CA ILE A 607 3.15 -22.74 -19.69
C ILE A 607 2.61 -22.35 -21.06
N ASP A 608 1.28 -22.34 -21.20
CA ASP A 608 0.65 -21.84 -22.41
C ASP A 608 0.85 -20.32 -22.54
N LEU A 609 1.64 -19.94 -23.55
CA LEU A 609 1.89 -18.55 -23.95
C LEU A 609 0.63 -17.74 -24.22
N LYS A 610 -0.46 -18.38 -24.69
CA LYS A 610 -1.73 -17.70 -24.95
C LYS A 610 -2.39 -17.23 -23.66
N LEU A 611 -2.18 -17.95 -22.56
CA LEU A 611 -2.76 -17.66 -21.25
C LEU A 611 -1.93 -16.65 -20.44
N LEU A 612 -0.74 -16.27 -20.90
CA LEU A 612 0.04 -15.23 -20.23
C LEU A 612 -0.57 -13.84 -20.45
N PRO A 613 -0.93 -13.09 -19.41
CA PRO A 613 -1.58 -11.79 -19.55
C PRO A 613 -0.60 -10.64 -19.82
N PHE A 614 0.69 -10.93 -20.02
CA PHE A 614 1.76 -9.93 -20.21
C PHE A 614 2.82 -10.41 -21.21
N ARG A 615 3.65 -9.48 -21.68
CA ARG A 615 4.81 -9.72 -22.55
C ARG A 615 6.04 -10.10 -21.74
N VAL A 616 6.86 -11.01 -22.29
CA VAL A 616 8.13 -11.50 -21.68
C VAL A 616 9.27 -11.50 -22.68
#